data_AF-A0A935NFN0-F1
#
_entry.id   AF-A0A935NFN0-F1
#
_cell.length_a   1.000
_cell.length_b   1.000
_cell.length_c   1.000
_cell.angle_alpha   90.00
_cell.angle_beta   90.00
_cell.angle_gamma   90.00
#
_symmetry.space_group_name_H-M   'P 1'
#
loop_
_entity.id
_entity.type
_entity.pdbx_description
1 polymer ?
#
loop_
_entity_poly.entity_id
_entity_poly.type
_entity_poly.pdbx_seq_one_letter_code
_entity_poly.pdbx_strand_id
1 'polypeptide(L)'
;MPTIITHGLAAAALALYTPQPKTAKYLCLAAAFAMLPDADTIAFKFGIPYHHILGHRGITHSIVFAAILAFVAALIFAEDRPKKTFGNKNWWGVWLCFFVATVSHPLLDMLTNGGLGVALFAPFYNDRLFFGWRPVAVSPLGFDAFWQGRGLLVLKSEMWYIGLPALGLVVLFLIWKWRQNNYKSKLN
;
A
#
# COMPACT_ATOMS: atom_id res chain seq x y z
N MET A 1 7.01 -10.45 4.16
CA MET A 1 6.33 -9.15 4.27
C MET A 1 5.79 -8.92 5.67
N PRO A 2 5.37 -7.69 6.03
CA PRO A 2 4.25 -7.51 6.95
C PRO A 2 3.02 -8.32 6.51
N THR A 3 2.03 -8.50 7.35
CA THR A 3 0.80 -9.18 6.96
C THR A 3 0.05 -8.39 5.89
N ILE A 4 -0.63 -9.13 5.01
CA ILE A 4 -1.44 -8.56 3.95
C ILE A 4 -2.51 -7.58 4.47
N ILE A 5 -2.96 -7.80 5.70
CA ILE A 5 -3.95 -6.96 6.40
C ILE A 5 -3.34 -5.59 6.74
N THR A 6 -2.12 -5.55 7.25
CA THR A 6 -1.50 -4.29 7.69
C THR A 6 -1.06 -3.41 6.52
N HIS A 7 -0.71 -4.01 5.38
CA HIS A 7 -0.59 -3.30 4.11
C HIS A 7 -1.90 -2.61 3.71
N GLY A 8 -3.02 -3.36 3.74
CA GLY A 8 -4.33 -2.80 3.42
C GLY A 8 -4.74 -1.64 4.35
N LEU A 9 -4.50 -1.78 5.65
CA LEU A 9 -4.79 -0.73 6.64
C LEU A 9 -3.93 0.53 6.42
N ALA A 10 -2.63 0.37 6.20
CA ALA A 10 -1.74 1.50 5.93
C ALA A 10 -2.15 2.24 4.66
N ALA A 11 -2.47 1.51 3.59
CA ALA A 11 -2.91 2.10 2.33
C ALA A 11 -4.26 2.82 2.45
N ALA A 12 -5.21 2.27 3.21
CA ALA A 12 -6.48 2.94 3.48
C ALA A 12 -6.27 4.26 4.26
N ALA A 13 -5.36 4.28 5.25
CA ALA A 13 -5.01 5.49 5.99
C ALA A 13 -4.35 6.54 5.07
N LEU A 14 -3.41 6.14 4.22
CA LEU A 14 -2.77 7.03 3.23
C LEU A 14 -3.76 7.57 2.20
N ALA A 15 -4.73 6.76 1.78
CA ALA A 15 -5.78 7.18 0.85
C ALA A 15 -6.65 8.32 1.40
N LEU A 16 -6.68 8.57 2.72
CA LEU A 16 -7.33 9.75 3.30
C LEU A 16 -6.68 11.07 2.87
N TYR A 17 -5.42 11.05 2.44
CA TYR A 17 -4.66 12.24 2.07
C TYR A 17 -4.61 12.49 0.55
N THR A 18 -5.23 11.62 -0.24
CA THR A 18 -5.24 11.74 -1.71
C THR A 18 -6.42 12.59 -2.19
N PRO A 19 -6.47 13.04 -3.46
CA PRO A 19 -7.58 13.85 -3.98
C PRO A 19 -8.90 13.09 -4.19
N GLN A 20 -8.95 11.78 -3.87
CA GLN A 20 -10.12 10.93 -4.10
C GLN A 20 -11.18 11.01 -3.00
N PRO A 21 -12.46 10.73 -3.32
CA PRO A 21 -13.53 10.66 -2.35
C PRO A 21 -13.21 9.70 -1.21
N LYS A 22 -13.51 10.11 0.03
CA LYS A 22 -13.27 9.31 1.25
C LYS A 22 -14.41 8.32 1.50
N THR A 23 -14.80 7.59 0.46
CA THR A 23 -15.88 6.61 0.49
C THR A 23 -15.32 5.22 0.79
N ALA A 24 -16.16 4.32 1.31
CA ALA A 24 -15.79 2.93 1.53
C ALA A 24 -15.22 2.27 0.25
N LYS A 25 -15.81 2.56 -0.93
CA LYS A 25 -15.32 2.09 -2.23
C LYS A 25 -13.82 2.38 -2.43
N TYR A 26 -13.41 3.65 -2.34
CA TYR A 26 -12.02 4.04 -2.62
C TYR A 26 -11.05 3.56 -1.53
N LEU A 27 -11.49 3.50 -0.27
CA LEU A 27 -10.65 2.98 0.82
C LEU A 27 -10.42 1.46 0.68
N CYS A 28 -11.46 0.69 0.36
CA CYS A 28 -11.36 -0.74 0.09
C CYS A 28 -10.51 -1.02 -1.17
N LEU A 29 -10.67 -0.22 -2.23
CA LEU A 29 -9.85 -0.34 -3.43
C LEU A 29 -8.38 -0.02 -3.12
N ALA A 30 -8.09 1.05 -2.37
CA ALA A 30 -6.72 1.36 -1.96
C ALA A 30 -6.10 0.20 -1.14
N ALA A 31 -6.84 -0.37 -0.20
CA ALA A 31 -6.40 -1.55 0.54
C ALA A 31 -6.11 -2.73 -0.39
N ALA A 32 -7.02 -3.04 -1.32
CA ALA A 32 -6.83 -4.13 -2.28
C ALA A 32 -5.60 -3.93 -3.18
N PHE A 33 -5.39 -2.71 -3.69
CA PHE A 33 -4.24 -2.40 -4.55
C PHE A 33 -2.91 -2.50 -3.81
N ALA A 34 -2.88 -2.17 -2.52
CA ALA A 34 -1.70 -2.41 -1.69
C ALA A 34 -1.38 -3.91 -1.55
N MET A 35 -2.37 -4.80 -1.62
CA MET A 35 -2.17 -6.24 -1.47
C MET A 35 -1.76 -6.94 -2.78
N LEU A 36 -1.93 -6.28 -3.94
CA LEU A 36 -1.68 -6.88 -5.26
C LEU A 36 -0.22 -7.28 -5.54
N PRO A 37 0.83 -6.58 -5.06
CA PRO A 37 2.22 -6.99 -5.30
C PRO A 37 2.52 -8.44 -4.86
N ASP A 38 1.93 -8.89 -3.74
CA ASP A 38 2.13 -10.24 -3.18
C ASP A 38 1.42 -11.35 -3.96
N ALA A 39 0.61 -11.01 -4.97
CA ALA A 39 0.07 -11.99 -5.91
C ALA A 39 1.20 -12.71 -6.69
N ASP A 40 2.42 -12.14 -6.70
CA ASP A 40 3.63 -12.77 -7.22
C ASP A 40 3.99 -14.10 -6.55
N THR A 41 3.49 -14.37 -5.33
CA THR A 41 3.70 -15.65 -4.64
C THR A 41 3.08 -16.84 -5.40
N ILE A 42 2.13 -16.58 -6.31
CA ILE A 42 1.60 -17.60 -7.23
C ILE A 42 2.71 -18.13 -8.16
N ALA A 43 3.74 -17.34 -8.48
CA ALA A 43 4.89 -17.73 -9.29
C ALA A 43 5.61 -18.97 -8.73
N PHE A 44 5.57 -19.19 -7.41
CA PHE A 44 6.13 -20.39 -6.78
C PHE A 44 5.47 -21.67 -7.26
N LYS A 45 4.16 -21.65 -7.57
CA LYS A 45 3.44 -22.81 -8.12
C LYS A 45 3.92 -23.16 -9.54
N PHE A 46 4.55 -22.21 -10.22
CA PHE A 46 5.15 -22.40 -11.55
C PHE A 46 6.67 -22.68 -11.47
N GLY A 47 7.22 -22.92 -10.28
CA GLY A 47 8.63 -23.24 -10.09
C GLY A 47 9.58 -22.05 -10.17
N ILE A 48 9.06 -20.80 -10.19
CA ILE A 48 9.91 -19.61 -10.17
C ILE A 48 10.48 -19.41 -8.76
N PRO A 49 11.80 -19.37 -8.56
CA PRO A 49 12.37 -19.30 -7.22
C PRO A 49 12.29 -17.89 -6.62
N TYR A 50 12.30 -17.80 -5.29
CA TYR A 50 12.15 -16.53 -4.53
C TYR A 50 13.16 -15.45 -4.93
N HIS A 51 14.42 -15.81 -5.19
CA HIS A 51 15.45 -14.84 -5.56
C HIS A 51 15.31 -14.31 -7.01
N HIS A 52 14.51 -14.97 -7.85
CA HIS A 52 14.31 -14.56 -9.25
C HIS A 52 13.60 -13.21 -9.34
N ILE A 53 13.81 -12.46 -10.42
CA ILE A 53 13.15 -11.16 -10.62
C ILE A 53 11.63 -11.26 -10.73
N LEU A 54 11.12 -12.39 -11.21
CA LEU A 54 9.69 -12.73 -11.22
C LEU A 54 9.24 -13.45 -9.93
N GLY A 55 10.16 -13.74 -9.03
CA GLY A 55 9.85 -14.28 -7.71
C GLY A 55 9.37 -13.17 -6.77
N HIS A 56 8.96 -13.59 -5.57
CA HIS A 56 8.42 -12.67 -4.56
C HIS A 56 9.39 -11.51 -4.23
N ARG A 57 8.84 -10.32 -3.96
CA ARG A 57 9.58 -9.05 -3.75
C ARG A 57 10.37 -8.56 -4.97
N GLY A 58 10.09 -9.12 -6.14
CA GLY A 58 10.73 -8.85 -7.42
C GLY A 58 10.07 -7.68 -8.16
N ILE A 59 9.79 -7.87 -9.44
CA ILE A 59 9.29 -6.82 -10.34
C ILE A 59 7.97 -6.19 -9.88
N THR A 60 7.08 -6.97 -9.25
CA THR A 60 5.80 -6.52 -8.69
C THR A 60 5.94 -5.55 -7.51
N HIS A 61 7.12 -5.52 -6.88
CA HIS A 61 7.43 -4.66 -5.76
C HIS A 61 8.23 -3.41 -6.18
N SER A 62 8.27 -3.12 -7.49
CA SER A 62 8.94 -1.95 -8.02
C SER A 62 8.04 -0.71 -8.08
N ILE A 63 8.66 0.47 -8.08
CA ILE A 63 7.96 1.75 -8.32
C ILE A 63 7.33 1.76 -9.72
N VAL A 64 8.00 1.15 -10.70
CA VAL A 64 7.51 1.05 -12.08
C VAL A 64 6.22 0.23 -12.14
N PHE A 65 6.18 -0.93 -11.48
CA PHE A 65 4.96 -1.73 -11.39
C PHE A 65 3.83 -0.95 -10.71
N ALA A 66 4.11 -0.27 -9.59
CA ALA A 66 3.13 0.57 -8.91
C ALA A 66 2.57 1.68 -9.82
N ALA A 67 3.41 2.33 -10.61
CA ALA A 67 3.01 3.38 -11.56
C ALA A 67 2.12 2.83 -12.70
N ILE A 68 2.50 1.69 -13.27
CA ILE A 68 1.74 1.02 -14.34
C ILE A 68 0.39 0.52 -13.82
N LEU A 69 0.38 -0.13 -12.65
CA LEU A 69 -0.84 -0.65 -12.04
C LEU A 69 -1.81 0.49 -11.70
N ALA A 70 -1.30 1.61 -11.15
CA ALA A 70 -2.09 2.80 -10.90
C ALA A 70 -2.61 3.46 -12.19
N PHE A 71 -1.82 3.42 -13.28
CA PHE A 71 -2.24 3.89 -14.60
C PHE A 71 -3.44 3.09 -15.12
N VAL A 72 -3.33 1.76 -15.10
CA VAL A 72 -4.44 0.87 -15.50
C VAL A 72 -5.67 1.12 -14.61
N ALA A 73 -5.48 1.24 -13.30
CA ALA A 73 -6.57 1.53 -12.38
C ALA A 73 -7.24 2.89 -12.66
N ALA A 74 -6.48 3.91 -13.01
CA ALA A 74 -7.01 5.22 -13.38
C ALA A 74 -7.81 5.16 -14.70
N LEU A 75 -7.47 4.29 -15.64
CA LEU A 75 -8.30 4.07 -16.85
C LEU A 75 -9.66 3.45 -16.50
N ILE A 76 -9.72 2.61 -15.47
CA ILE A 76 -10.92 1.86 -15.08
C ILE A 76 -11.82 2.64 -14.12
N PHE A 77 -11.23 3.29 -13.12
CA PHE A 77 -11.94 3.89 -11.99
C PHE A 77 -12.04 5.42 -12.06
N ALA A 78 -11.43 6.07 -13.07
CA ALA A 78 -11.63 7.51 -13.24
C ALA A 78 -13.06 7.81 -13.67
N GLU A 79 -13.72 8.64 -12.87
CA GLU A 79 -15.09 9.09 -13.08
C GLU A 79 -15.07 10.59 -13.46
N ASP A 80 -16.05 11.00 -14.26
CA ASP A 80 -16.21 12.40 -14.62
C ASP A 80 -16.55 13.23 -13.37
N ARG A 81 -15.85 14.35 -13.16
CA ARG A 81 -16.17 15.23 -12.04
C ARG A 81 -17.42 16.05 -12.36
N PRO A 82 -18.31 16.28 -11.38
CA PRO A 82 -19.55 17.06 -11.58
C PRO A 82 -19.33 18.55 -11.89
N LYS A 83 -18.08 19.03 -12.00
CA LYS A 83 -17.80 20.38 -12.52
C LYS A 83 -17.86 20.34 -14.05
N LYS A 84 -18.91 20.97 -14.59
CA LYS A 84 -19.32 21.16 -16.00
C LYS A 84 -18.23 21.71 -16.95
N THR A 85 -17.11 21.02 -17.05
CA THR A 85 -16.07 21.24 -18.06
C THR A 85 -15.81 19.88 -18.67
N PHE A 86 -16.28 19.70 -19.90
CA PHE A 86 -16.03 18.52 -20.72
C PHE A 86 -14.52 18.22 -20.68
N GLY A 87 -14.12 17.00 -20.31
CA GLY A 87 -12.71 16.57 -20.34
C GLY A 87 -11.92 16.57 -19.03
N ASN A 88 -12.50 16.88 -17.86
CA ASN A 88 -11.79 16.86 -16.58
C ASN A 88 -12.08 15.59 -15.75
N LYS A 89 -11.69 14.42 -16.28
CA LYS A 89 -11.70 13.16 -15.50
C LYS A 89 -10.83 13.33 -14.26
N ASN A 90 -11.23 12.77 -13.12
CA ASN A 90 -10.43 12.78 -11.88
C ASN A 90 -9.17 11.90 -11.95
N TRP A 91 -8.68 11.62 -13.15
CA TRP A 91 -7.68 10.63 -13.50
C TRP A 91 -6.42 10.75 -12.66
N TRP A 92 -5.84 11.95 -12.58
CA TRP A 92 -4.66 12.23 -11.77
C TRP A 92 -4.84 11.89 -10.29
N GLY A 93 -6.01 12.17 -9.73
CA GLY A 93 -6.29 11.82 -8.35
C GLY A 93 -6.40 10.32 -8.14
N VAL A 94 -6.98 9.59 -9.10
CA VAL A 94 -7.17 8.13 -9.02
C VAL A 94 -5.82 7.45 -9.14
N TRP A 95 -5.04 7.87 -10.14
CA TRP A 95 -3.66 7.44 -10.33
C TRP A 95 -2.84 7.66 -9.06
N LEU A 96 -2.84 8.88 -8.50
CA LEU A 96 -2.09 9.18 -7.29
C LEU A 96 -2.55 8.32 -6.11
N CYS A 97 -3.86 8.10 -5.96
CA CYS A 97 -4.39 7.29 -4.86
C CYS A 97 -3.91 5.84 -4.92
N PHE A 98 -4.00 5.21 -6.10
CA PHE A 98 -3.59 3.82 -6.26
C PHE A 98 -2.07 3.66 -6.36
N PHE A 99 -1.36 4.66 -6.87
CA PHE A 99 0.10 4.68 -6.85
C PHE A 99 0.62 4.71 -5.42
N VAL A 100 0.14 5.65 -4.59
CA VAL A 100 0.52 5.75 -3.17
C VAL A 100 0.14 4.47 -2.41
N ALA A 101 -1.05 3.92 -2.66
CA ALA A 101 -1.46 2.66 -2.06
C ALA A 101 -0.52 1.50 -2.43
N THR A 102 -0.26 1.31 -3.73
CA THR A 102 0.57 0.20 -4.21
C THR A 102 2.03 0.36 -3.79
N VAL A 103 2.62 1.55 -3.92
CA VAL A 103 4.03 1.78 -3.55
C VAL A 103 4.26 1.72 -2.04
N SER A 104 3.22 1.93 -1.22
CA SER A 104 3.35 1.74 0.23
C SER A 104 3.71 0.31 0.60
N HIS A 105 3.29 -0.68 -0.19
CA HIS A 105 3.58 -2.09 0.04
C HIS A 105 5.07 -2.42 0.04
N PRO A 106 5.83 -2.20 -1.06
CA PRO A 106 7.27 -2.46 -1.08
C PRO A 106 8.04 -1.63 -0.05
N LEU A 107 7.60 -0.41 0.25
CA LEU A 107 8.23 0.42 1.27
C LEU A 107 8.06 -0.17 2.69
N LEU A 108 6.87 -0.66 3.03
CA LEU A 108 6.65 -1.35 4.30
C LEU A 108 7.42 -2.67 4.35
N ASP A 109 7.57 -3.34 3.21
CA ASP A 109 8.38 -4.55 3.09
C ASP A 109 9.86 -4.32 3.39
N MET A 110 10.40 -3.19 2.97
CA MET A 110 11.78 -2.79 3.26
C MET A 110 12.04 -2.51 4.75
N LEU A 111 11.00 -2.35 5.58
CA LEU A 111 11.10 -2.21 7.05
C LEU A 111 11.14 -3.57 7.77
N THR A 112 11.00 -4.69 7.05
CA THR A 112 11.06 -6.02 7.66
C THR A 112 12.48 -6.47 7.99
N ASN A 113 12.64 -7.18 9.10
CA ASN A 113 13.93 -7.71 9.57
C ASN A 113 14.30 -9.09 9.02
N GLY A 114 13.62 -9.56 7.96
CA GLY A 114 13.92 -10.84 7.34
C GLY A 114 13.29 -11.00 5.95
N GLY A 115 13.53 -12.17 5.35
CA GLY A 115 13.24 -12.41 3.93
C GLY A 115 14.29 -11.79 3.01
N LEU A 116 13.97 -11.70 1.71
CA LEU A 116 14.77 -10.94 0.75
C LEU A 116 14.36 -9.47 0.77
N GLY A 117 15.28 -8.58 0.45
CA GLY A 117 14.93 -7.17 0.23
C GLY A 117 14.02 -7.01 -0.99
N VAL A 118 13.66 -5.77 -1.30
CA VAL A 118 12.76 -5.44 -2.40
C VAL A 118 13.53 -4.93 -3.62
N ALA A 119 13.19 -5.43 -4.80
CA ALA A 119 13.70 -4.92 -6.07
C ALA A 119 12.99 -3.60 -6.48
N LEU A 120 13.12 -2.56 -5.65
CA LEU A 120 12.33 -1.33 -5.73
C LEU A 120 12.48 -0.60 -7.08
N PHE A 121 13.67 -0.69 -7.67
CA PHE A 121 14.05 -0.02 -8.91
C PHE A 121 14.05 -0.96 -10.14
N ALA A 122 13.49 -2.16 -10.02
CA ALA A 122 13.28 -3.03 -11.17
C ALA A 122 12.38 -2.33 -12.21
N PRO A 123 12.59 -2.58 -13.53
CA PRO A 123 13.53 -3.55 -14.10
C PRO A 123 14.95 -3.00 -14.34
N PHE A 124 15.20 -1.73 -14.00
CA PHE A 124 16.48 -1.06 -14.30
C PHE A 124 17.58 -1.47 -13.33
N TYR A 125 17.24 -1.68 -12.06
CA TYR A 125 18.16 -2.10 -11.01
C TYR A 125 17.49 -3.11 -10.09
N ASN A 126 18.02 -4.34 -10.05
CA ASN A 126 17.35 -5.50 -9.48
C ASN A 126 17.84 -5.89 -8.07
N ASP A 127 18.70 -5.06 -7.46
CA ASP A 127 19.16 -5.32 -6.10
C ASP A 127 18.00 -5.30 -5.10
N ARG A 128 18.13 -6.18 -4.10
CA ARG A 128 17.14 -6.36 -3.05
C ARG A 128 17.43 -5.42 -1.89
N LEU A 129 16.72 -4.30 -1.86
CA LEU A 129 16.94 -3.23 -0.90
C LEU A 129 16.15 -3.44 0.39
N PHE A 130 16.73 -2.97 1.49
CA PHE A 130 16.07 -2.78 2.77
C PHE A 130 16.33 -1.36 3.26
N PHE A 131 15.51 -0.87 4.19
CA PHE A 131 15.90 0.30 4.98
C PHE A 131 16.98 -0.08 6.00
N GLY A 132 17.77 0.90 6.43
CA GLY A 132 18.79 0.70 7.47
C GLY A 132 18.19 0.34 8.83
N TRP A 133 16.98 0.82 9.11
CA TRP A 133 16.20 0.47 10.29
C TRP A 133 15.04 -0.44 9.92
N ARG A 134 14.98 -1.63 10.55
CA ARG A 134 14.05 -2.72 10.20
C ARG A 134 13.31 -3.24 11.44
N PRO A 135 12.36 -2.48 11.99
CA PRO A 135 11.72 -2.85 13.24
C PRO A 135 10.60 -3.89 13.09
N VAL A 136 10.10 -4.10 11.86
CA VAL A 136 8.96 -4.98 11.60
C VAL A 136 9.44 -6.42 11.52
N ALA A 137 8.84 -7.31 12.30
CA ALA A 137 9.16 -8.71 12.21
C ALA A 137 8.59 -9.31 10.91
N VAL A 138 9.41 -10.08 10.20
CA VAL A 138 8.97 -10.71 8.96
C VAL A 138 7.88 -11.76 9.23
N SER A 139 6.76 -11.65 8.53
CA SER A 139 5.72 -12.68 8.51
C SER A 139 6.16 -13.86 7.65
N PRO A 140 6.01 -15.12 8.13
CA PRO A 140 6.21 -16.31 7.30
C PRO A 140 5.27 -16.33 6.09
N LEU A 141 5.75 -16.88 4.98
CA LEU A 141 4.89 -17.17 3.83
C LEU A 141 4.08 -18.43 4.15
N GLY A 142 2.79 -18.26 4.47
CA GLY A 142 1.86 -19.37 4.72
C GLY A 142 1.18 -19.32 6.08
N PHE A 143 -0.09 -19.74 6.11
CA PHE A 143 -0.95 -19.66 7.29
C PHE A 143 -0.46 -20.56 8.44
N ASP A 144 -0.06 -21.79 8.13
CA ASP A 144 0.38 -22.75 9.15
C ASP A 144 1.69 -22.30 9.82
N ALA A 145 2.65 -21.80 9.02
CA ALA A 145 3.92 -21.27 9.51
C ALA A 145 3.73 -20.01 10.39
N PHE A 146 2.70 -19.21 10.09
CA PHE A 146 2.36 -18.03 10.89
C PHE A 146 1.90 -18.40 12.30
N TRP A 147 0.99 -19.37 12.43
CA TRP A 147 0.41 -19.75 13.73
C TRP A 147 1.28 -20.69 14.56
N GLN A 148 2.07 -21.55 13.92
CA GLN A 148 3.01 -22.44 14.61
C GLN A 148 4.28 -21.72 15.05
N GLY A 149 4.54 -20.52 14.52
CA GLY A 149 5.77 -19.77 14.72
C GLY A 149 5.58 -18.48 15.49
N ARG A 150 6.11 -17.39 14.93
CA ARG A 150 6.25 -16.07 15.58
C ARG A 150 5.06 -15.13 15.28
N GLY A 151 3.89 -15.65 14.94
CA GLY A 151 2.73 -14.85 14.51
C GLY A 151 2.35 -13.72 15.48
N LEU A 152 2.35 -13.99 16.79
CA LEU A 152 2.07 -12.95 17.80
C LEU A 152 3.12 -11.83 17.82
N LEU A 153 4.40 -12.18 17.64
CA LEU A 153 5.50 -11.20 17.58
C LEU A 153 5.41 -10.35 16.31
N VAL A 154 5.02 -10.96 15.19
CA VAL A 154 4.72 -10.26 13.93
C VAL A 154 3.59 -9.26 14.13
N LEU A 155 2.42 -9.71 14.62
CA LEU A 155 1.27 -8.84 14.89
C LEU A 155 1.61 -7.71 15.85
N LYS A 156 2.36 -7.99 16.92
CA LYS A 156 2.82 -6.96 17.86
C LYS A 156 3.70 -5.93 17.14
N SER A 157 4.71 -6.36 16.39
CA SER A 157 5.60 -5.44 15.68
C SER A 157 4.84 -4.59 14.65
N GLU A 158 3.95 -5.19 13.89
CA GLU A 158 3.16 -4.47 12.89
C GLU A 158 2.19 -3.48 13.54
N MET A 159 1.57 -3.84 14.67
CA MET A 159 0.72 -2.93 15.41
C MET A 159 1.49 -1.70 15.88
N TRP A 160 2.71 -1.86 16.39
CA TRP A 160 3.54 -0.74 16.85
C TRP A 160 4.07 0.13 15.72
N TYR A 161 4.60 -0.48 14.64
CA TYR A 161 5.36 0.24 13.62
C TYR A 161 4.55 0.59 12.37
N ILE A 162 3.39 -0.02 12.16
CA ILE A 162 2.51 0.24 11.01
C ILE A 162 1.11 0.68 11.48
N GLY A 163 0.51 -0.09 12.40
CA GLY A 163 -0.85 0.13 12.89
C GLY A 163 -1.03 1.45 13.63
N LEU A 164 -0.19 1.75 14.63
CA LEU A 164 -0.25 3.01 15.39
C LEU A 164 0.03 4.23 14.51
N PRO A 165 1.07 4.26 13.65
CA PRO A 165 1.24 5.34 12.69
C PRO A 165 0.04 5.53 11.75
N ALA A 166 -0.53 4.43 11.22
CA ALA A 166 -1.72 4.50 10.38
C ALA A 166 -2.94 5.06 11.13
N LEU A 167 -3.16 4.64 12.38
CA LEU A 167 -4.18 5.21 13.25
C LEU A 167 -3.95 6.70 13.52
N GLY A 168 -2.70 7.09 13.77
CA GLY A 168 -2.29 8.49 13.92
C GLY A 168 -2.65 9.33 12.70
N LEU A 169 -2.38 8.82 11.49
CA LEU A 169 -2.80 9.47 10.24
C LEU A 169 -4.34 9.61 10.17
N VAL A 170 -5.10 8.58 10.51
CA VAL A 170 -6.58 8.67 10.54
C VAL A 170 -7.05 9.76 11.52
N VAL A 171 -6.50 9.79 12.74
CA VAL A 171 -6.86 10.77 13.77
C VAL A 171 -6.53 12.19 13.31
N LEU A 172 -5.34 12.42 12.75
CA LEU A 172 -4.92 13.72 12.23
C LEU A 172 -5.86 14.20 11.11
N PHE A 173 -6.24 13.30 10.21
CA PHE A 173 -7.20 13.61 9.15
C PHE A 173 -8.57 14.02 9.72
N LEU A 174 -9.08 13.30 10.74
CA LEU A 174 -10.35 13.62 11.38
C LEU A 174 -10.31 14.97 12.11
N ILE A 175 -9.22 15.28 12.82
CA ILE A 175 -9.01 16.59 13.48
C ILE A 175 -9.00 17.70 12.44
N TRP A 176 -8.27 17.54 11.34
CA TRP A 176 -8.21 18.51 10.27
C TRP A 176 -9.61 18.75 9.65
N LYS A 177 -10.35 17.68 9.35
CA LYS A 177 -11.71 17.76 8.80
C LYS A 177 -12.68 18.44 9.76
N TRP A 178 -12.58 18.14 11.06
CA TRP A 178 -13.38 18.79 12.10
C TRP A 178 -13.10 20.31 12.15
N ARG A 179 -11.83 20.72 12.12
CA ARG A 179 -11.46 22.16 12.10
C ARG A 179 -12.02 22.89 10.88
N GLN A 180 -11.95 22.27 9.70
CA GLN A 180 -12.49 22.85 8.47
C GLN A 180 -14.01 23.07 8.53
N ASN A 181 -14.75 22.11 9.10
CA ASN A 181 -16.20 22.23 9.25
C ASN A 181 -16.59 23.34 10.23
N ASN A 182 -15.90 23.44 11.37
CA ASN A 182 -16.14 24.51 12.36
C ASN A 182 -15.80 25.91 11.84
N TYR A 183 -14.79 26.03 10.98
CA TYR A 183 -14.46 27.31 10.36
C TYR A 183 -15.56 27.76 9.41
N LYS A 184 -16.09 26.85 8.58
CA LYS A 184 -17.20 27.14 7.65
C LYS A 184 -18.50 27.51 8.37
N SER A 185 -18.80 26.86 9.50
CA SER A 185 -20.01 27.18 10.27
C SER A 185 -19.97 28.53 10.97
N LYS A 186 -18.79 29.16 11.11
CA LYS A 186 -18.65 30.52 11.67
C LYS A 186 -18.75 31.62 10.60
N LEU A 187 -18.68 31.27 9.32
CA LEU A 187 -18.72 32.20 8.19
C LEU A 187 -20.09 32.28 7.52
N ASN A 188 -21.00 31.36 7.86
CA ASN A 188 -22.40 31.34 7.43
C ASN A 188 -23.29 31.74 8.61
#